data_AF-F7KZH5-F1
#
_entry.id   AF-F7KZH5-F1
#
_cell.length_a   1.000
_cell.length_b   1.000
_cell.length_c   1.000
_cell.angle_alpha   90.00
_cell.angle_beta   90.00
_cell.angle_gamma   90.00
#
_symmetry.space_group_name_H-M   'P 1'
#
loop_
_entity.id
_entity.type
_entity.pdbx_description
1 polymer ?
#
loop_
_entity_poly.entity_id
_entity_poly.type
_entity_poly.pdbx_seq_one_letter_code
_entity_poly.pdbx_strand_id
1 'polypeptide(L)'
;MIRTNSHIQYNYAQKKAYEVLLKYSDGVLPVDPFRIIKKINNIELKTYTEFAKELQKKHPSMSIEEIRCQFESDRGFLKKKGKKKYILCYNEEDSIYIIRWTIFHELGHYFLEHLKEEYSYIFCDGERYNEIKEKEANCFARHCSSPLPLALYMYIEINNNNLKLLDLFRYFFNMSKEVSEYCSNHFNSNWKYYLVKDNDKLITLFKNSINEKINNVYNQFEYMSLFGEDIWLYLPNKI
;
A
#
# COMPACT_ATOMS: atom_id res chain seq x y z
N MET A 1 10.42 19.55 9.48
CA MET A 1 9.18 20.23 9.06
C MET A 1 8.36 20.46 10.31
N ILE A 2 7.87 21.67 10.57
CA ILE A 2 7.06 21.96 11.75
C ILE A 2 5.60 21.91 11.29
N ARG A 3 4.79 21.02 11.86
CA ARG A 3 3.36 20.97 11.56
C ARG A 3 2.67 22.14 12.26
N THR A 4 1.90 22.92 11.49
CA THR A 4 1.29 24.18 11.95
C THR A 4 -0.18 24.05 12.38
N ASN A 5 -0.80 22.88 12.22
CA ASN A 5 -2.15 22.59 12.70
C ASN A 5 -2.40 21.06 12.85
N SER A 6 -3.51 20.66 13.48
CA SER A 6 -3.88 19.26 13.70
C SER A 6 -4.75 18.64 12.59
N HIS A 7 -4.76 19.21 11.38
CA HIS A 7 -5.57 18.66 10.28
C HIS A 7 -4.85 17.50 9.61
N ILE A 8 -5.64 16.50 9.23
CA ILE A 8 -5.17 15.34 8.48
C ILE A 8 -5.01 15.76 7.01
N GLN A 9 -3.81 15.58 6.45
CA GLN A 9 -3.47 16.04 5.11
C GLN A 9 -3.66 14.94 4.05
N TYR A 10 -4.89 14.44 3.90
CA TYR A 10 -5.20 13.36 2.96
C TYR A 10 -4.79 13.66 1.51
N ASN A 11 -5.04 14.88 1.03
CA ASN A 11 -4.66 15.27 -0.34
C ASN A 11 -3.14 15.25 -0.56
N TYR A 12 -2.37 15.65 0.47
CA TYR A 12 -0.91 15.59 0.42
C TYR A 12 -0.42 14.14 0.41
N ALA A 13 -0.97 13.29 1.28
CA ALA A 13 -0.64 11.87 1.34
C ALA A 13 -0.91 11.15 0.01
N GLN A 14 -2.09 11.40 -0.59
CA GLN A 14 -2.44 10.89 -1.91
C GLN A 14 -1.46 11.38 -2.99
N LYS A 15 -1.21 12.69 -3.06
CA LYS A 15 -0.30 13.26 -4.06
C LYS A 15 1.10 12.65 -3.93
N LYS A 16 1.58 12.49 -2.69
CA LYS A 16 2.88 11.87 -2.41
C LYS A 16 2.92 10.41 -2.86
N ALA A 17 1.84 9.64 -2.64
CA ALA A 17 1.74 8.28 -3.14
C ALA A 17 1.91 8.22 -4.66
N TYR A 18 1.23 9.09 -5.40
CA TYR A 18 1.35 9.12 -6.87
C TYR A 18 2.73 9.57 -7.35
N GLU A 19 3.34 10.56 -6.70
CA GLU A 19 4.74 10.94 -6.95
C GLU A 19 5.70 9.76 -6.75
N VAL A 20 5.50 8.96 -5.71
CA VAL A 20 6.29 7.75 -5.42
C VAL A 20 6.09 6.70 -6.50
N LEU A 21 4.84 6.43 -6.92
CA LEU A 21 4.57 5.47 -7.98
C LEU A 21 5.22 5.89 -9.31
N LEU A 22 5.09 7.15 -9.69
CA LEU A 22 5.70 7.69 -10.91
C LEU A 22 7.23 7.58 -10.89
N LYS A 23 7.85 7.73 -9.71
CA LYS A 23 9.30 7.72 -9.56
C LYS A 23 9.90 6.33 -9.40
N TYR A 24 9.22 5.43 -8.67
CA TYR A 24 9.81 4.19 -8.19
C TYR A 24 9.09 2.91 -8.64
N SER A 25 7.84 2.99 -9.13
CA SER A 25 7.17 1.78 -9.63
C SER A 25 7.74 1.33 -10.97
N ASP A 26 7.41 0.11 -11.39
CA ASP A 26 7.73 -0.42 -12.72
C ASP A 26 6.55 -0.30 -13.70
N GLY A 27 5.45 0.35 -13.30
CA GLY A 27 4.23 0.40 -14.13
C GLY A 27 3.49 -0.93 -14.25
N VAL A 28 3.71 -1.86 -13.32
CA VAL A 28 3.11 -3.20 -13.31
C VAL A 28 2.13 -3.34 -12.15
N LEU A 29 0.95 -3.91 -12.43
CA LEU A 29 -0.04 -4.31 -11.43
C LEU A 29 0.08 -5.82 -11.11
N PRO A 30 -0.11 -6.23 -9.85
CA PRO A 30 -0.25 -5.38 -8.66
C PRO A 30 1.06 -4.62 -8.35
N VAL A 31 0.95 -3.44 -7.73
CA VAL A 31 2.13 -2.66 -7.35
C VAL A 31 2.90 -3.41 -6.27
N ASP A 32 4.20 -3.63 -6.49
CA ASP A 32 5.06 -4.37 -5.57
C ASP A 32 5.92 -3.41 -4.70
N PRO A 33 5.62 -3.29 -3.39
CA PRO A 33 6.38 -2.41 -2.51
C PRO A 33 7.84 -2.86 -2.33
N PHE A 34 8.15 -4.15 -2.49
CA PHE A 34 9.52 -4.66 -2.41
C PHE A 34 10.38 -4.13 -3.55
N ARG A 35 9.81 -3.93 -4.74
CA ARG A 35 10.52 -3.33 -5.87
C ARG A 35 10.74 -1.83 -5.68
N ILE A 36 9.75 -1.15 -5.11
CA ILE A 36 9.84 0.29 -4.80
C ILE A 36 10.96 0.54 -3.78
N ILE A 37 10.93 -0.16 -2.63
CA ILE A 37 11.89 0.06 -1.56
C ILE A 37 13.32 -0.31 -1.95
N LYS A 38 13.52 -1.32 -2.82
CA LYS A 38 14.82 -1.68 -3.37
C LYS A 38 15.49 -0.53 -4.15
N LYS A 39 14.71 0.42 -4.67
CA LYS A 39 15.22 1.63 -5.37
C LYS A 39 15.54 2.78 -4.41
N ILE A 40 15.35 2.61 -3.09
CA ILE A 40 15.58 3.63 -2.07
C ILE A 40 16.84 3.29 -1.27
N ASN A 41 17.95 3.96 -1.57
CA ASN A 41 19.28 3.60 -1.06
C ASN A 41 19.51 3.79 0.45
N ASN A 42 18.63 4.53 1.14
CA ASN A 42 18.79 4.89 2.56
C ASN A 42 17.79 4.19 3.48
N ILE A 43 17.07 3.19 3.01
CA ILE A 43 16.21 2.32 3.82
C ILE A 43 16.74 0.90 3.74
N GLU A 44 17.06 0.30 4.89
CA GLU A 44 17.25 -1.15 5.00
C GLU A 44 15.89 -1.79 5.28
N LEU A 45 15.43 -2.65 4.37
CA LEU A 45 14.28 -3.52 4.61
C LEU A 45 14.75 -4.78 5.36
N LYS A 46 14.04 -5.15 6.42
CA LYS A 46 14.32 -6.36 7.21
C LYS A 46 13.03 -7.07 7.59
N THR A 47 13.10 -8.39 7.70
CA THR A 47 12.07 -9.15 8.43
C THR A 47 12.25 -8.98 9.94
N TYR A 48 11.25 -9.37 10.73
CA TYR A 48 11.34 -9.38 12.18
C TYR A 48 12.43 -10.34 12.66
N THR A 49 12.54 -11.52 12.07
CA THR A 49 13.63 -12.47 12.40
C THR A 49 15.00 -11.92 12.06
N GLU A 50 15.17 -11.30 10.88
CA GLU A 50 16.45 -10.71 10.48
C GLU A 50 16.89 -9.61 11.45
N PHE A 51 15.98 -8.71 11.81
CA PHE A 51 16.28 -7.64 12.74
C PHE A 51 16.50 -8.16 14.18
N ALA A 52 15.71 -9.12 14.64
CA ALA A 52 15.89 -9.75 15.94
C ALA A 52 17.26 -10.45 16.05
N LYS A 53 17.71 -11.15 15.00
CA LYS A 53 19.07 -11.74 14.95
C LYS A 53 20.18 -10.70 15.05
N GLU A 54 20.00 -9.51 14.47
CA GLU A 54 20.97 -8.41 14.63
C GLU A 54 21.02 -7.86 16.04
N LEU A 55 19.87 -7.76 16.72
CA LEU A 55 19.79 -7.34 18.11
C LEU A 55 20.34 -8.42 19.06
N GLN A 56 20.08 -9.70 18.79
CA GLN A 56 20.58 -10.81 19.59
C GLN A 56 22.11 -10.83 19.65
N LYS A 57 22.80 -10.47 18.56
CA LYS A 57 24.27 -10.32 18.55
C LYS A 57 24.77 -9.31 19.60
N LYS A 58 23.95 -8.33 19.97
CA LYS A 58 24.23 -7.34 21.01
C LYS A 58 23.68 -7.73 22.38
N HIS A 59 22.71 -8.63 22.41
CA HIS A 59 22.06 -9.16 23.61
C HIS A 59 22.04 -10.70 23.60
N PRO A 60 23.20 -11.38 23.72
CA PRO A 60 23.30 -12.82 23.50
C PRO A 60 22.50 -13.68 24.49
N SER A 61 22.09 -13.10 25.63
CA SER A 61 21.27 -13.76 26.65
C SER A 61 19.78 -13.82 26.29
N MET A 62 19.33 -13.10 25.26
CA MET A 62 17.92 -13.10 24.83
C MET A 62 17.72 -14.00 23.60
N SER A 63 16.64 -14.76 23.59
CA SER A 63 16.16 -15.50 22.42
C SER A 63 15.61 -14.55 21.35
N ILE A 64 15.45 -15.06 20.13
CA ILE A 64 14.86 -14.28 19.02
C ILE A 64 13.42 -13.91 19.35
N GLU A 65 12.68 -14.85 19.95
CA GLU A 65 11.28 -14.71 20.34
C GLU A 65 11.13 -13.64 21.42
N GLU A 66 11.97 -13.65 22.46
CA GLU A 66 11.98 -12.61 23.50
C GLU A 66 12.25 -11.22 22.92
N ILE A 67 13.15 -11.10 21.94
CA ILE A 67 13.41 -9.83 21.25
C ILE A 67 12.21 -9.39 20.42
N ARG A 68 11.58 -10.32 19.67
CA ARG A 68 10.40 -10.03 18.85
C ARG A 68 9.23 -9.53 19.70
N CYS A 69 9.04 -10.09 20.90
CA CYS A 69 8.02 -9.64 21.86
C CYS A 69 8.23 -8.20 22.36
N GLN A 70 9.41 -7.60 22.15
CA GLN A 70 9.69 -6.21 22.52
C GLN A 70 9.51 -5.24 21.34
N PHE A 71 9.09 -5.71 20.16
CA PHE A 71 8.83 -4.84 19.03
C PHE A 71 7.57 -4.00 19.28
N GLU A 72 7.56 -2.79 18.74
CA GLU A 72 6.52 -1.78 19.00
C GLU A 72 5.22 -1.99 18.23
N SER A 73 5.18 -3.02 17.38
CA SER A 73 4.06 -3.34 16.50
C SER A 73 4.10 -4.82 16.13
N ASP A 74 2.94 -5.44 16.01
CA ASP A 74 2.82 -6.84 15.57
C ASP A 74 3.03 -7.02 14.06
N ARG A 75 2.93 -5.93 13.28
CA ARG A 75 2.90 -5.96 11.81
C ARG A 75 4.16 -5.44 11.17
N GLY A 76 4.60 -4.26 11.58
CA GLY A 76 5.77 -3.59 11.02
C GLY A 76 6.03 -2.26 11.68
N PHE A 77 7.22 -1.71 11.45
CA PHE A 77 7.61 -0.40 11.94
C PHE A 77 8.77 0.20 11.15
N LEU A 78 8.91 1.52 11.19
CA LEU A 78 10.00 2.29 10.62
C LEU A 78 10.82 2.99 11.71
N LYS A 79 12.13 2.75 11.74
CA LYS A 79 13.07 3.40 12.69
C LYS A 79 14.19 4.15 11.99
N LYS A 80 14.67 5.22 12.62
CA LYS A 80 15.91 5.90 12.22
C LYS A 80 17.13 5.08 12.65
N LYS A 81 18.08 4.87 11.74
CA LYS A 81 19.42 4.29 11.98
C LYS A 81 20.47 5.38 11.79
N GLY A 82 20.75 6.12 12.86
CA GLY A 82 21.62 7.32 12.79
C GLY A 82 20.94 8.50 12.09
N LYS A 83 21.73 9.38 11.45
CA LYS A 83 21.23 10.67 10.95
C LYS A 83 20.44 10.60 9.62
N LYS A 84 20.77 9.65 8.73
CA LYS A 84 20.27 9.63 7.34
C LYS A 84 19.78 8.27 6.85
N LYS A 85 19.91 7.20 7.65
CA LYS A 85 19.45 5.87 7.28
C LYS A 85 18.22 5.49 8.09
N TYR A 86 17.43 4.60 7.53
CA TYR A 86 16.23 4.05 8.14
C TYR A 86 16.27 2.53 8.09
N ILE A 87 15.59 1.89 9.03
CA ILE A 87 15.28 0.46 9.00
C ILE A 87 13.76 0.35 8.96
N LEU A 88 13.25 -0.33 7.95
CA LEU A 88 11.84 -0.71 7.86
C LEU A 88 11.75 -2.20 8.15
N CYS A 89 11.03 -2.56 9.20
CA CYS A 89 10.79 -3.93 9.60
C CYS A 89 9.36 -4.32 9.30
N TYR A 90 9.14 -5.58 8.90
CA TYR A 90 7.81 -6.17 8.77
C TYR A 90 7.81 -7.60 9.32
N ASN A 91 6.66 -8.05 9.80
CA ASN A 91 6.44 -9.41 10.25
C ASN A 91 6.28 -10.34 9.03
N GLU A 92 7.27 -11.20 8.81
CA GLU A 92 7.28 -12.15 7.70
C GLU A 92 6.28 -13.31 7.86
N GLU A 93 5.69 -13.49 9.04
CA GLU A 93 4.66 -14.51 9.30
C GLU A 93 3.28 -14.09 8.80
N ASP A 94 3.11 -12.80 8.46
CA ASP A 94 1.87 -12.29 7.88
C ASP A 94 1.64 -12.77 6.45
N SER A 95 0.37 -12.75 6.02
CA SER A 95 0.06 -13.03 4.62
C SER A 95 0.70 -11.97 3.71
N ILE A 96 1.02 -12.35 2.46
CA ILE A 96 1.65 -11.43 1.49
C ILE A 96 0.83 -10.15 1.26
N TYR A 97 -0.49 -10.22 1.40
CA TYR A 97 -1.39 -9.07 1.29
C TYR A 97 -1.16 -8.06 2.41
N ILE A 98 -1.07 -8.56 3.65
CA ILE A 98 -0.82 -7.73 4.83
C ILE A 98 0.60 -7.20 4.80
N ILE A 99 1.60 -8.03 4.48
CA ILE A 99 3.00 -7.59 4.35
C ILE A 99 3.11 -6.42 3.36
N ARG A 100 2.50 -6.54 2.17
CA ARG A 100 2.54 -5.45 1.18
C ARG A 100 1.90 -4.17 1.69
N TRP A 101 0.73 -4.28 2.34
CA TRP A 101 0.06 -3.13 2.95
C TRP A 101 0.94 -2.47 4.01
N THR A 102 1.50 -3.26 4.93
CA THR A 102 2.40 -2.79 5.99
C THR A 102 3.61 -2.07 5.41
N ILE A 103 4.28 -2.63 4.41
CA ILE A 103 5.44 -1.95 3.80
C ILE A 103 5.02 -0.61 3.17
N PHE A 104 3.88 -0.56 2.47
CA PHE A 104 3.39 0.71 1.94
C PHE A 104 3.04 1.72 3.03
N HIS A 105 2.45 1.28 4.14
CA HIS A 105 2.13 2.10 5.30
C HIS A 105 3.40 2.71 5.92
N GLU A 106 4.41 1.89 6.18
CA GLU A 106 5.70 2.35 6.69
C GLU A 106 6.44 3.27 5.69
N LEU A 107 6.35 3.00 4.38
CA LEU A 107 6.83 3.93 3.36
C LEU A 107 6.06 5.27 3.39
N GLY A 108 4.79 5.26 3.81
CA GLY A 108 4.01 6.47 4.10
C GLY A 108 4.69 7.30 5.19
N HIS A 109 5.01 6.71 6.34
CA HIS A 109 5.77 7.40 7.39
C HIS A 109 7.11 7.95 6.90
N TYR A 110 7.79 7.22 6.02
CA TYR A 110 9.05 7.67 5.42
C TYR A 110 8.87 8.89 4.50
N PHE A 111 8.02 8.79 3.48
CA PHE A 111 7.87 9.80 2.43
C PHE A 111 7.11 11.04 2.87
N LEU A 112 6.23 10.90 3.88
CA LEU A 112 5.57 12.02 4.54
C LEU A 112 6.44 12.65 5.63
N GLU A 113 7.65 12.10 5.84
CA GLU A 113 8.65 12.59 6.79
C GLU A 113 8.18 12.60 8.26
N HIS A 114 7.23 11.73 8.63
CA HIS A 114 6.63 11.68 9.96
C HIS A 114 7.66 11.52 11.09
N LEU A 115 8.79 10.84 10.84
CA LEU A 115 9.88 10.70 11.82
C LEU A 115 10.74 11.96 11.98
N LYS A 116 10.67 12.92 11.06
CA LYS A 116 11.39 14.22 11.11
C LYS A 116 10.51 15.37 11.58
N GLU A 117 9.21 15.14 11.74
CA GLU A 117 8.32 16.17 12.23
C GLU A 117 8.55 16.37 13.73
N GLU A 118 9.06 17.54 14.09
CA GLU A 118 9.15 17.99 15.47
C GLU A 118 7.77 18.46 15.93
N TYR A 119 7.45 18.16 17.18
CA TYR A 119 6.14 18.42 17.74
C TYR A 119 6.12 19.72 18.53
N SER A 120 5.21 20.64 18.20
CA SER A 120 4.85 21.74 19.10
C SER A 120 3.53 21.39 19.78
N TYR A 121 3.54 21.24 21.11
CA TYR A 121 2.36 21.00 21.97
C TYR A 121 1.25 22.07 21.85
N ILE A 122 1.47 23.09 21.02
CA ILE A 122 0.55 24.21 20.80
C ILE A 122 -0.76 23.73 20.13
N PHE A 123 -0.75 22.65 19.34
CA PHE A 123 -1.88 22.31 18.47
C PHE A 123 -2.51 20.91 18.68
N CYS A 124 -1.90 20.01 19.43
CA CYS A 124 -2.47 18.69 19.76
C CYS A 124 -1.72 18.05 20.97
N ASP A 125 -2.25 16.97 21.54
CA ASP A 125 -1.49 16.06 22.42
C ASP A 125 -0.78 14.95 21.60
N GLY A 126 0.19 14.27 22.22
CA GLY A 126 1.04 13.30 21.53
C GLY A 126 0.29 12.11 20.93
N GLU A 127 -0.80 11.65 21.55
CA GLU A 127 -1.61 10.54 21.04
C GLU A 127 -2.39 10.92 19.80
N ARG A 128 -3.13 12.05 19.85
CA ARG A 128 -3.88 12.55 18.69
C ARG A 128 -2.96 12.83 17.50
N TYR A 129 -1.74 13.27 17.76
CA TYR A 129 -0.76 13.48 16.69
C TYR A 129 -0.30 12.20 16.04
N ASN A 130 -0.06 11.15 16.84
CA ASN A 130 0.23 9.84 16.29
C ASN A 130 -0.95 9.35 15.43
N GLU A 131 -2.18 9.47 15.90
CA GLU A 131 -3.36 9.09 15.09
C GLU A 131 -3.45 9.83 13.74
N ILE A 132 -3.07 11.11 13.70
CA ILE A 132 -3.04 11.87 12.45
C ILE A 132 -2.03 11.26 11.47
N LYS A 133 -0.82 10.96 11.95
CA LYS A 133 0.24 10.32 11.15
C LYS A 133 -0.19 8.94 10.64
N GLU A 134 -0.83 8.14 11.50
CA GLU A 134 -1.38 6.83 11.12
C GLU A 134 -2.43 6.95 10.02
N LYS A 135 -3.35 7.93 10.12
CA LYS A 135 -4.38 8.17 9.09
C LYS A 135 -3.77 8.61 7.76
N GLU A 136 -2.72 9.43 7.79
CA GLU A 136 -2.00 9.87 6.59
C GLU A 136 -1.20 8.73 5.95
N ALA A 137 -0.51 7.90 6.76
CA ALA A 137 0.20 6.72 6.29
C ALA A 137 -0.74 5.68 5.67
N ASN A 138 -1.91 5.46 6.28
CA ASN A 138 -2.96 4.61 5.71
C ASN A 138 -3.50 5.14 4.38
N CYS A 139 -3.69 6.46 4.28
CA CYS A 139 -4.09 7.10 3.02
C CYS A 139 -3.03 6.91 1.92
N PHE A 140 -1.76 7.12 2.27
CA PHE A 140 -0.64 6.85 1.37
C PHE A 140 -0.62 5.39 0.91
N ALA A 141 -0.78 4.44 1.84
CA ALA A 141 -0.76 3.01 1.56
C ALA A 141 -1.87 2.58 0.61
N ARG A 142 -3.10 3.08 0.84
CA ARG A 142 -4.25 2.85 -0.04
C ARG A 142 -3.95 3.27 -1.48
N HIS A 143 -3.39 4.47 -1.65
CA HIS A 143 -3.15 5.05 -2.97
C HIS A 143 -1.93 4.47 -3.69
N CYS A 144 -0.95 3.93 -2.96
CA CYS A 144 0.14 3.15 -3.56
C CYS A 144 -0.30 1.74 -3.97
N SER A 145 -1.04 1.04 -3.09
CA SER A 145 -1.48 -0.35 -3.33
C SER A 145 -2.61 -0.45 -4.35
N SER A 146 -3.54 0.50 -4.34
CA SER A 146 -4.64 0.64 -5.30
C SER A 146 -4.73 2.08 -5.80
N PRO A 147 -3.96 2.46 -6.83
CA PRO A 147 -4.02 3.82 -7.36
C PRO A 147 -5.41 4.06 -7.99
N LEU A 148 -6.24 4.82 -7.28
CA LEU A 148 -7.67 4.97 -7.62
C LEU A 148 -7.96 5.53 -9.02
N PRO A 149 -7.11 6.37 -9.65
CA PRO A 149 -7.29 6.72 -11.05
C PRO A 149 -7.17 5.51 -11.99
N LEU A 150 -6.30 4.54 -11.67
CA LEU A 150 -6.22 3.28 -12.42
C LEU A 150 -7.46 2.42 -12.15
N ALA A 151 -7.93 2.37 -10.90
CA ALA A 151 -9.17 1.68 -10.56
C ALA A 151 -10.37 2.25 -11.33
N LEU A 152 -10.46 3.58 -11.46
CA LEU A 152 -11.48 4.25 -12.24
C LEU A 152 -11.37 3.93 -13.73
N TYR A 153 -10.17 4.03 -14.30
CA TYR A 153 -9.92 3.67 -15.70
C TYR A 153 -10.36 2.23 -15.98
N MET A 154 -9.89 1.27 -15.18
CA MET A 154 -10.27 -0.14 -15.31
C MET A 154 -11.76 -0.36 -15.12
N TYR A 155 -12.38 0.30 -14.13
CA TYR A 155 -13.80 0.17 -13.88
C TYR A 155 -14.64 0.63 -15.07
N ILE A 156 -14.28 1.75 -15.71
CA ILE A 156 -14.97 2.25 -16.91
C ILE A 156 -14.77 1.30 -18.09
N GLU A 157 -13.54 0.87 -18.36
CA GLU A 157 -13.24 -0.04 -19.48
C GLU A 157 -13.94 -1.40 -19.31
N ILE A 158 -13.97 -1.94 -18.09
CA ILE A 158 -14.53 -3.27 -17.78
C ILE A 158 -16.06 -3.23 -17.62
N ASN A 159 -16.70 -2.08 -17.42
CA ASN A 159 -18.11 -2.00 -16.98
C ASN A 159 -19.14 -2.69 -17.90
N ASN A 160 -18.73 -3.16 -19.08
CA ASN A 160 -19.53 -4.06 -19.93
C ASN A 160 -19.59 -5.52 -19.43
N ASN A 161 -18.78 -5.93 -18.44
CA ASN A 161 -18.64 -7.32 -17.97
C ASN A 161 -19.24 -7.60 -16.57
N ASN A 162 -20.00 -6.68 -15.97
CA ASN A 162 -20.62 -6.84 -14.64
C ASN A 162 -19.64 -7.16 -13.48
N LEU A 163 -18.36 -6.78 -13.58
CA LEU A 163 -17.38 -7.01 -12.52
C LEU A 163 -17.70 -6.14 -11.29
N LYS A 164 -17.82 -6.75 -10.10
CA LYS A 164 -18.05 -6.01 -8.85
C LYS A 164 -16.79 -5.25 -8.45
N LEU A 165 -16.95 -4.08 -7.83
CA LEU A 165 -15.82 -3.28 -7.33
C LEU A 165 -14.91 -4.08 -6.40
N LEU A 166 -15.47 -4.90 -5.51
CA LEU A 166 -14.68 -5.74 -4.62
C LEU A 166 -13.70 -6.64 -5.40
N ASP A 167 -14.21 -7.29 -6.46
CA ASP A 167 -13.43 -8.23 -7.27
C ASP A 167 -12.39 -7.53 -8.14
N LEU A 168 -12.68 -6.31 -8.60
CA LEU A 168 -11.68 -5.45 -9.25
C LEU A 168 -10.48 -5.23 -8.32
N PHE A 169 -10.71 -4.89 -7.06
CA PHE A 169 -9.59 -4.64 -6.13
C PHE A 169 -8.84 -5.92 -5.77
N ARG A 170 -9.55 -7.02 -5.52
CA ARG A 170 -8.93 -8.33 -5.25
C ARG A 170 -8.06 -8.79 -6.41
N TYR A 171 -8.54 -8.72 -7.65
CA TYR A 171 -7.84 -9.28 -8.81
C TYR A 171 -6.75 -8.37 -9.36
N PHE A 172 -7.05 -7.09 -9.59
CA PHE A 172 -6.10 -6.18 -10.26
C PHE A 172 -5.03 -5.67 -9.30
N PHE A 173 -5.38 -5.42 -8.04
CA PHE A 173 -4.44 -4.94 -7.03
C PHE A 173 -3.93 -6.02 -6.08
N ASN A 174 -4.39 -7.27 -6.23
CA ASN A 174 -3.92 -8.44 -5.47
C ASN A 174 -3.96 -8.19 -3.96
N MET A 175 -5.16 -7.93 -3.45
CA MET A 175 -5.45 -7.52 -2.09
C MET A 175 -6.26 -8.58 -1.34
N SER A 176 -6.15 -8.61 -0.01
CA SER A 176 -7.04 -9.42 0.83
C SER A 176 -8.49 -8.91 0.71
N LYS A 177 -9.45 -9.71 1.17
CA LYS A 177 -10.87 -9.32 1.17
C LYS A 177 -11.08 -8.03 1.97
N GLU A 178 -10.53 -7.96 3.17
CA GLU A 178 -10.69 -6.83 4.11
C GLU A 178 -10.10 -5.53 3.53
N VAL A 179 -8.89 -5.60 2.97
CA VAL A 179 -8.26 -4.44 2.33
C VAL A 179 -9.03 -4.02 1.08
N SER A 180 -9.55 -4.98 0.31
CA SER A 180 -10.37 -4.71 -0.88
C SER A 180 -11.70 -4.06 -0.52
N GLU A 181 -12.36 -4.49 0.56
CA GLU A 181 -13.58 -3.86 1.07
C GLU A 181 -13.30 -2.41 1.51
N TYR A 182 -12.24 -2.20 2.27
CA TYR A 182 -11.80 -0.86 2.67
C TYR A 182 -11.56 0.07 1.47
N CYS A 183 -10.82 -0.41 0.46
CA CYS A 183 -10.47 0.40 -0.71
C CYS A 183 -11.65 0.63 -1.65
N SER A 184 -12.49 -0.39 -1.88
CA SER A 184 -13.66 -0.30 -2.75
C SER A 184 -14.76 0.59 -2.16
N ASN A 185 -14.98 0.55 -0.84
CA ASN A 185 -15.89 1.46 -0.16
C ASN A 185 -15.43 2.92 -0.31
N HIS A 186 -14.13 3.19 -0.07
CA HIS A 186 -13.57 4.52 -0.28
C HIS A 186 -13.70 4.97 -1.75
N PHE A 187 -13.43 4.08 -2.70
CA PHE A 187 -13.59 4.38 -4.12
C PHE A 187 -15.03 4.74 -4.46
N ASN A 188 -16.01 3.94 -4.03
CA ASN A 188 -17.43 4.16 -4.32
C ASN A 188 -17.92 5.53 -3.82
N SER A 189 -17.47 5.97 -2.65
CA SER A 189 -17.84 7.28 -2.10
C SER A 189 -17.10 8.46 -2.75
N ASN A 190 -15.96 8.25 -3.41
CA ASN A 190 -15.05 9.32 -3.82
C ASN A 190 -14.68 9.31 -5.31
N TRP A 191 -15.23 8.41 -6.12
CA TRP A 191 -14.77 8.19 -7.51
C TRP A 191 -14.71 9.45 -8.37
N LYS A 192 -15.66 10.38 -8.16
CA LYS A 192 -15.74 11.66 -8.88
C LYS A 192 -14.48 12.52 -8.74
N TYR A 193 -13.78 12.41 -7.61
CA TYR A 193 -12.54 13.15 -7.37
C TYR A 193 -11.41 12.71 -8.31
N TYR A 194 -11.45 11.48 -8.83
CA TYR A 194 -10.38 10.93 -9.68
C TYR A 194 -10.63 11.12 -11.19
N LEU A 195 -11.72 11.78 -11.59
CA LEU A 195 -12.02 12.09 -13.01
C LEU A 195 -11.08 13.13 -13.64
N VAL A 196 -10.18 13.74 -12.86
CA VAL A 196 -9.33 14.85 -13.30
C VAL A 196 -8.16 14.37 -14.18
N LYS A 197 -7.85 15.13 -15.24
CA LYS A 197 -6.79 14.86 -16.24
C LYS A 197 -5.37 14.71 -15.67
N ASP A 198 -5.08 15.20 -14.46
CA ASP A 198 -3.74 15.11 -13.86
C ASP A 198 -3.26 13.65 -13.63
N ASN A 199 -4.17 12.68 -13.74
CA ASN A 199 -3.89 11.26 -13.61
C ASN A 199 -3.35 10.59 -14.89
N ASP A 200 -3.27 11.31 -16.01
CA ASP A 200 -2.84 10.75 -17.30
C ASP A 200 -1.45 10.11 -17.25
N LYS A 201 -0.53 10.67 -16.44
CA LYS A 201 0.82 10.13 -16.28
C LYS A 201 0.83 8.77 -15.61
N LEU A 202 0.01 8.59 -14.56
CA LEU A 202 -0.12 7.29 -13.88
C LEU A 202 -0.77 6.27 -14.82
N ILE A 203 -1.85 6.64 -15.49
CA ILE A 203 -2.52 5.75 -16.44
C ILE A 203 -1.54 5.34 -17.54
N THR A 204 -0.77 6.28 -18.09
CA THR A 204 0.25 6.01 -19.11
C THR A 204 1.32 5.04 -18.60
N LEU A 205 1.82 5.24 -17.38
CA LEU A 205 2.84 4.38 -16.78
C LEU A 205 2.34 2.93 -16.62
N PHE A 206 1.08 2.73 -16.25
CA PHE A 206 0.51 1.40 -16.00
C PHE A 206 -0.28 0.81 -17.18
N LYS A 207 -0.37 1.53 -18.31
CA LYS A 207 -1.28 1.20 -19.42
C LYS A 207 -1.09 -0.21 -19.96
N ASN A 208 0.16 -0.62 -20.17
CA ASN A 208 0.47 -1.96 -20.71
C ASN A 208 0.00 -3.06 -19.75
N SER A 209 0.31 -2.92 -18.45
CA SER A 209 -0.08 -3.91 -17.44
C SER A 209 -1.60 -3.94 -17.23
N ILE A 210 -2.28 -2.79 -17.31
CA ILE A 210 -3.74 -2.70 -17.25
C ILE A 210 -4.36 -3.44 -18.45
N ASN A 211 -3.93 -3.13 -19.66
CA ASN A 211 -4.47 -3.74 -20.88
C ASN A 211 -4.27 -5.26 -20.90
N GLU A 212 -3.09 -5.73 -20.49
CA GLU A 212 -2.81 -7.17 -20.36
C GLU A 212 -3.79 -7.85 -19.40
N LYS A 213 -4.00 -7.29 -18.21
CA LYS A 213 -4.95 -7.84 -17.23
C LYS A 213 -6.40 -7.78 -17.71
N ILE A 214 -6.81 -6.67 -18.32
CA ILE A 214 -8.16 -6.52 -18.88
C ILE A 214 -8.41 -7.56 -19.98
N ASN A 215 -7.46 -7.75 -20.90
CA ASN A 215 -7.57 -8.77 -21.96
C ASN A 215 -7.67 -10.18 -21.38
N ASN A 216 -6.90 -10.49 -20.33
CA ASN A 216 -7.00 -11.77 -19.64
C ASN A 216 -8.39 -11.99 -19.04
N VAL A 217 -8.99 -10.94 -18.47
CA VAL A 217 -10.36 -10.98 -17.96
C VAL A 217 -11.34 -11.25 -19.11
N TYR A 218 -11.28 -10.50 -20.21
CA TYR A 218 -12.15 -10.75 -21.37
C TYR A 218 -12.01 -12.16 -21.93
N ASN A 219 -10.80 -12.68 -22.08
CA ASN A 219 -10.56 -14.04 -22.56
C ASN A 219 -11.18 -15.09 -21.64
N GLN A 220 -11.12 -14.88 -20.31
CA GLN A 220 -11.79 -15.75 -19.35
C GLN A 220 -13.32 -15.66 -19.50
N PHE A 221 -13.88 -14.45 -19.63
CA PHE A 221 -15.32 -14.26 -19.85
C PHE A 221 -15.79 -14.94 -21.15
N GLU A 222 -15.07 -14.76 -22.25
CA GLU A 222 -15.40 -15.34 -23.56
C GLU A 222 -15.33 -16.88 -23.50
N TYR A 223 -14.24 -17.44 -22.99
CA TYR A 223 -14.10 -18.88 -22.78
C TYR A 223 -15.28 -19.43 -21.97
N MET A 224 -15.61 -18.81 -20.84
CA MET A 224 -16.68 -19.30 -19.96
C MET A 224 -18.08 -19.15 -20.56
N SER A 225 -18.32 -18.10 -21.35
CA SER A 225 -19.57 -17.93 -22.11
C SER A 225 -19.79 -19.03 -23.14
N LEU A 226 -18.72 -19.55 -23.73
CA LEU A 226 -18.77 -20.67 -24.67
C LEU A 226 -19.09 -22.01 -24.00
N PHE A 227 -18.79 -22.16 -22.70
CA PHE A 227 -19.00 -23.39 -21.94
C PHE A 227 -20.15 -23.33 -20.92
N GLY A 228 -20.86 -22.20 -20.82
CA GLY A 228 -22.03 -22.06 -19.93
C GLY A 228 -21.67 -22.08 -18.42
N GLU A 229 -20.44 -21.75 -18.07
CA GLU A 229 -19.95 -21.79 -16.68
C GLU A 229 -20.03 -20.42 -15.98
N ASP A 230 -20.38 -20.42 -14.70
CA ASP A 230 -20.58 -19.21 -13.91
C ASP A 230 -19.22 -18.58 -13.52
N ILE A 231 -18.99 -17.31 -13.90
CA ILE A 231 -17.71 -16.57 -13.73
C ILE A 231 -17.15 -16.63 -12.31
N TRP A 232 -18.04 -16.70 -11.33
CA TRP A 232 -17.74 -16.58 -9.91
C TRP A 232 -17.15 -17.85 -9.28
N LEU A 233 -17.17 -18.98 -9.99
CA LEU A 233 -16.54 -20.23 -9.55
C LEU A 233 -15.03 -20.26 -9.83
N TYR A 234 -14.52 -19.39 -10.72
CA TYR A 234 -13.15 -19.46 -11.26
C TYR A 234 -12.28 -18.23 -11.03
N LEU A 235 -12.85 -17.09 -10.60
CA LEU A 235 -12.06 -16.10 -9.87
C LEU A 235 -11.52 -16.77 -8.60
N PRO A 236 -10.26 -16.54 -8.20
CA PRO A 236 -9.60 -17.32 -7.14
C PRO A 236 -10.37 -17.21 -5.82
N ASN A 237 -11.29 -18.15 -5.63
CA ASN A 237 -11.95 -18.52 -4.38
C ASN A 237 -11.20 -19.69 -3.73
N LYS A 238 -9.91 -19.83 -4.05
CA LYS A 238 -8.96 -20.66 -3.31
C LYS A 238 -7.69 -19.85 -3.07
N ILE A 239 -7.64 -19.22 -1.90
CA ILE A 239 -6.59 -19.19 -0.87
C ILE A 239 -6.83 -17.96 0.02
#